data_AF-A0A4R6WHN6-F1
#
_entry.id   AF-A0A4R6WHN6-F1
#
_cell.length_a   1.000
_cell.length_b   1.000
_cell.length_c   1.000
_cell.angle_alpha   90.00
_cell.angle_beta   90.00
_cell.angle_gamma   90.00
#
_symmetry.space_group_name_H-M   'P 1'
#
loop_
_entity.id
_entity.type
_entity.pdbx_description
1 polymer ?
#
loop_
_entity_poly.entity_id
_entity_poly.type
_entity_poly.pdbx_seq_one_letter_code
_entity_poly.pdbx_strand_id
1 'polypeptide(L)'
;MKRCFYLSLLFIGLGFSQPSQAQVSVNINIGSQPLWGPVGYDYVRYYYMPEIDVYYDVTSRKYTYYQGNKWVTKSKLPGRYKHFDVYRTYKVVLNDPSPWRYHNNHRRHYGHYAHNHTQVILRDGDRGRHGRHEERYNKKSHGKHKESKHHGRRNWDD
;
A
#
# COMPACT_ATOMS: atom_id res chain seq x y z
N MET A 1 10.85 77.33 -15.55
CA MET A 1 9.97 76.19 -15.19
C MET A 1 9.67 75.31 -16.39
N LYS A 2 10.62 74.53 -16.93
CA LYS A 2 10.38 73.41 -17.86
C LYS A 2 11.62 72.52 -17.86
N ARG A 3 11.45 71.22 -17.54
CA ARG A 3 12.27 70.07 -18.01
C ARG A 3 13.74 70.14 -17.56
N CYS A 4 14.22 69.34 -16.61
CA CYS A 4 14.58 67.94 -16.81
C CYS A 4 14.91 67.31 -15.44
N PHE A 5 13.98 66.58 -14.82
CA PHE A 5 14.27 65.76 -13.62
C PHE A 5 13.66 64.35 -13.77
N TYR A 6 13.65 63.80 -14.99
CA TYR A 6 13.08 62.49 -15.28
C TYR A 6 14.06 61.56 -16.01
N LEU A 7 15.34 61.57 -15.63
CA LEU A 7 16.34 60.66 -16.21
C LEU A 7 17.23 59.94 -15.19
N SER A 8 16.97 60.09 -13.89
CA SER A 8 17.72 59.39 -12.83
C SER A 8 16.99 58.18 -12.23
N LEU A 9 15.82 57.80 -12.76
CA LEU A 9 14.96 56.74 -12.20
C LEU A 9 14.89 55.46 -13.05
N LEU A 10 15.82 55.26 -13.99
CA LEU A 10 15.70 54.16 -14.97
C LEU A 10 16.82 53.11 -14.96
N PHE A 11 17.69 53.07 -13.95
CA PHE A 11 18.85 52.17 -14.00
C PHE A 11 19.22 51.50 -12.66
N ILE A 12 18.26 50.88 -11.97
CA ILE A 12 18.60 49.83 -10.98
C ILE A 12 17.52 48.74 -11.04
N GLY A 13 17.65 47.84 -12.00
CA GLY A 13 16.73 46.72 -12.18
C GLY A 13 17.36 45.55 -12.92
N LEU A 14 18.67 45.32 -12.73
CA LEU A 14 19.30 44.10 -13.22
C LEU A 14 18.98 42.98 -12.24
N GLY A 15 17.99 42.17 -12.62
CA GLY A 15 17.49 41.05 -11.85
C GLY A 15 18.58 40.02 -11.56
N PHE A 16 18.90 39.84 -10.28
CA PHE A 16 19.62 38.67 -9.80
C PHE A 16 18.69 37.46 -9.88
N SER A 17 18.75 36.71 -10.98
CA SER A 17 18.12 35.39 -11.05
C SER A 17 19.00 34.41 -10.27
N GLN A 18 18.70 34.25 -8.98
CA GLN A 18 19.29 33.18 -8.17
C GLN A 18 18.74 31.84 -8.68
N PRO A 19 19.59 30.86 -9.03
CA PRO A 19 19.11 29.53 -9.37
C PRO A 19 18.45 28.92 -8.13
N SER A 20 17.15 28.63 -8.20
CA SER A 20 16.44 27.91 -7.15
C SER A 20 16.97 26.48 -7.09
N GLN A 21 17.77 26.18 -6.08
CA GLN A 21 18.18 24.82 -5.75
C GLN A 21 17.00 24.14 -5.04
N ALA A 22 16.14 23.47 -5.81
CA ALA A 22 15.10 22.62 -5.23
C ALA A 22 15.77 21.42 -4.55
N GLN A 23 15.81 21.42 -3.22
CA GLN A 23 16.24 20.25 -2.47
C GLN A 23 15.12 19.21 -2.49
N VAL A 24 15.35 18.10 -3.18
CA VAL A 24 14.46 16.94 -3.13
C VAL A 24 14.79 16.15 -1.87
N SER A 25 13.92 16.24 -0.86
CA SER A 25 14.03 15.43 0.36
C SER A 25 13.22 14.14 0.17
N VAL A 26 13.90 12.99 0.25
CA VAL A 26 13.26 11.67 0.25
C VAL A 26 13.13 11.19 1.69
N ASN A 27 11.90 11.02 2.16
CA ASN A 27 11.63 10.52 3.52
C ASN A 27 11.42 9.00 3.48
N ILE A 28 12.28 8.25 4.17
CA ILE A 28 12.25 6.78 4.23
C ILE A 28 12.01 6.37 5.68
N ASN A 29 11.08 5.46 5.94
CA ASN A 29 10.80 4.99 7.31
C ASN A 29 10.70 3.47 7.46
N ILE A 30 11.32 2.71 6.55
CA ILE A 30 11.38 1.23 6.52
C ILE A 30 11.63 0.63 7.92
N GLY A 31 12.64 1.10 8.65
CA GLY A 31 13.01 0.54 9.97
C GLY A 31 12.00 0.81 11.09
N SER A 32 11.04 1.72 10.89
CA SER A 32 10.00 2.02 11.87
C SER A 32 8.70 1.24 11.65
N GLN A 33 8.55 0.63 10.46
CA GLN A 33 7.37 -0.13 10.11
C GLN A 33 7.32 -1.42 10.96
N PRO A 34 6.17 -1.75 11.56
CA PRO A 34 6.02 -2.99 12.31
C PRO A 34 6.15 -4.20 11.37
N LEU A 35 6.62 -5.34 11.89
CA LEU A 35 6.80 -6.57 11.10
C LEU A 35 5.49 -7.10 10.46
N TRP A 36 4.34 -6.73 11.01
CA TRP A 36 3.04 -7.05 10.43
C TRP A 36 2.61 -6.10 9.30
N GLY A 37 3.36 -5.03 9.02
CA GLY A 37 3.12 -4.12 7.91
C GLY A 37 3.30 -4.82 6.55
N PRO A 38 2.64 -4.34 5.48
CA PRO A 38 2.78 -4.91 4.15
C PRO A 38 4.17 -4.66 3.56
N VAL A 39 4.64 -5.59 2.73
CA VAL A 39 5.88 -5.39 1.96
C VAL A 39 5.70 -4.39 0.81
N GLY A 40 6.80 -3.82 0.33
CA GLY A 40 6.82 -3.01 -0.90
C GLY A 40 6.64 -1.51 -0.71
N TYR A 41 6.83 -0.98 0.51
CA TYR A 41 6.71 0.44 0.80
C TYR A 41 7.94 0.97 1.53
N ASP A 42 8.62 1.96 0.93
CA ASP A 42 9.77 2.64 1.54
C ASP A 42 9.35 3.67 2.60
N TYR A 43 8.12 4.18 2.46
CA TYR A 43 7.51 5.12 3.38
C TYR A 43 6.04 4.79 3.66
N VAL A 44 5.67 4.80 4.93
CA VAL A 44 4.29 4.69 5.38
C VAL A 44 4.01 5.64 6.52
N ARG A 45 3.02 6.52 6.36
CA ARG A 45 2.50 7.31 7.49
C ARG A 45 1.47 6.54 8.32
N TYR A 46 0.44 6.01 7.66
CA TYR A 46 -0.67 5.31 8.28
C TYR A 46 -0.96 3.97 7.60
N TYR A 47 -1.40 3.00 8.40
CA TYR A 47 -2.13 1.83 7.90
C TYR A 47 -3.61 2.01 8.17
N TYR A 48 -4.45 1.94 7.15
CA TYR A 48 -5.89 1.74 7.31
C TYR A 48 -6.22 0.24 7.25
N MET A 49 -6.94 -0.23 8.25
CA MET A 49 -7.35 -1.63 8.43
C MET A 49 -8.86 -1.72 8.20
N PRO A 50 -9.32 -2.10 6.99
CA PRO A 50 -10.73 -2.09 6.63
C PRO A 50 -11.56 -3.09 7.43
N GLU A 51 -10.97 -4.19 7.91
CA GLU A 51 -11.66 -5.21 8.73
C GLU A 51 -12.28 -4.62 10.01
N ILE A 52 -11.61 -3.63 10.62
CA ILE A 52 -12.01 -3.04 11.90
C ILE A 52 -12.27 -1.53 11.84
N ASP A 53 -12.16 -0.93 10.66
CA ASP A 53 -12.30 0.51 10.41
C ASP A 53 -11.37 1.37 11.29
N VAL A 54 -10.09 0.97 11.37
CA VAL A 54 -9.08 1.63 12.21
C VAL A 54 -7.87 2.11 11.41
N TYR A 55 -7.31 3.25 11.82
CA TYR A 55 -6.04 3.76 11.34
C TYR A 55 -4.94 3.49 12.36
N TYR A 56 -3.77 3.05 11.95
CA TYR A 56 -2.59 2.93 12.78
C TYR A 56 -1.50 3.87 12.28
N ASP A 57 -1.01 4.75 13.13
CA ASP A 57 0.10 5.65 12.86
C ASP A 57 1.43 4.92 13.06
N VAL A 58 2.22 4.80 11.99
CA VAL A 58 3.50 4.06 12.04
C VAL A 58 4.52 4.75 12.93
N THR A 59 4.57 6.08 12.88
CA THR A 59 5.55 6.88 13.63
C THR A 59 5.23 6.91 15.12
N SER A 60 3.98 7.23 15.47
CA SER A 60 3.58 7.38 16.89
C SER A 60 3.11 6.09 17.55
N ARG A 61 2.94 5.00 16.77
CA ARG A 61 2.48 3.68 17.22
C ARG A 61 1.13 3.74 17.95
N LYS A 62 0.21 4.54 17.41
CA LYS A 62 -1.13 4.76 17.97
C LYS A 62 -2.21 4.39 16.97
N TYR A 63 -3.34 3.97 17.51
CA TYR A 63 -4.55 3.65 16.77
C TYR A 63 -5.49 4.84 16.82
N THR A 64 -6.11 5.17 15.69
CA THR A 64 -7.20 6.13 15.57
C THR A 64 -8.45 5.40 15.11
N TYR A 65 -9.50 5.42 15.93
CA TYR A 65 -10.74 4.68 15.69
C TYR A 65 -11.95 5.48 16.18
N TYR A 66 -13.13 5.14 15.68
CA TYR A 66 -14.36 5.85 16.01
C TYR A 66 -14.96 5.34 17.33
N GLN A 67 -15.18 6.23 18.30
CA GLN A 67 -15.74 5.94 19.61
C GLN A 67 -16.60 7.12 20.09
N GLY A 68 -17.86 6.86 20.48
CA GLY A 68 -18.74 7.88 21.05
C GLY A 68 -18.87 9.10 20.13
N ASN A 69 -19.20 8.85 18.87
CA ASN A 69 -19.40 9.85 17.81
C ASN A 69 -18.18 10.70 17.42
N LYS A 70 -16.98 10.32 17.85
CA LYS A 70 -15.74 11.02 17.49
C LYS A 70 -14.60 10.06 17.19
N TRP A 71 -13.64 10.54 16.40
CA TRP A 71 -12.35 9.88 16.23
C TRP A 71 -11.50 10.10 17.47
N VAL A 72 -10.95 9.02 18.02
CA VAL A 72 -10.04 9.07 19.16
C VAL A 72 -8.75 8.36 18.82
N THR A 73 -7.62 8.90 19.30
CA THR A 73 -6.29 8.32 19.11
C THR A 73 -5.77 7.78 20.42
N LYS A 74 -5.41 6.49 20.48
CA LYS A 74 -4.97 5.77 21.68
C LYS A 74 -3.86 4.77 21.35
N SER A 75 -3.02 4.43 22.32
CA SER A 75 -1.93 3.46 22.13
C SER A 75 -2.39 2.00 22.05
N LYS A 76 -3.65 1.71 22.39
CA LYS A 76 -4.22 0.36 22.37
C LYS A 76 -5.60 0.39 21.71
N LEU A 77 -5.94 -0.71 21.05
CA LEU A 77 -7.30 -0.95 20.57
C LEU A 77 -8.25 -1.22 21.74
N PRO A 78 -9.52 -0.79 21.65
CA PRO A 78 -10.54 -1.13 22.64
C PRO A 78 -10.84 -2.64 22.60
N GLY A 79 -11.28 -3.19 23.72
CA GLY A 79 -11.50 -4.63 23.91
C GLY A 79 -12.47 -5.27 22.90
N ARG A 80 -13.34 -4.49 22.24
CA ARG A 80 -14.20 -4.97 21.15
C ARG A 80 -13.42 -5.54 19.95
N TYR A 81 -12.14 -5.18 19.81
CA TYR A 81 -11.24 -5.71 18.78
C TYR A 81 -10.26 -6.76 19.31
N LYS A 82 -10.54 -7.41 20.46
CA LYS A 82 -9.59 -8.36 21.08
C LYS A 82 -9.25 -9.58 20.21
N HIS A 83 -10.14 -9.97 19.29
CA HIS A 83 -9.96 -11.11 18.38
C HIS A 83 -9.34 -10.73 17.04
N PHE A 84 -8.99 -9.45 16.87
CA PHE A 84 -8.37 -8.95 15.66
C PHE A 84 -6.93 -9.44 15.55
N ASP A 85 -6.60 -10.09 14.43
CA ASP A 85 -5.24 -10.52 14.13
C ASP A 85 -4.54 -9.52 13.18
N VAL A 86 -3.66 -8.71 13.77
CA VAL A 86 -2.89 -7.71 13.02
C VAL A 86 -1.90 -8.34 12.04
N TYR A 87 -1.54 -9.62 12.14
CA TYR A 87 -0.67 -10.28 11.17
C TYR A 87 -1.42 -10.78 9.93
N ARG A 88 -2.76 -10.83 9.97
CA ARG A 88 -3.59 -11.42 8.91
C ARG A 88 -4.53 -10.45 8.20
N THR A 89 -4.97 -9.35 8.84
CA THR A 89 -5.83 -8.39 8.13
C THR A 89 -5.09 -7.76 6.95
N TYR A 90 -5.81 -7.33 5.93
CA TYR A 90 -5.27 -6.41 4.95
C TYR A 90 -4.97 -5.04 5.58
N LYS A 91 -3.90 -4.37 5.13
CA LYS A 91 -3.56 -2.99 5.47
C LYS A 91 -3.40 -2.18 4.19
N VAL A 92 -4.05 -1.02 4.16
CA VAL A 92 -3.87 -0.02 3.12
C VAL A 92 -2.88 1.02 3.62
N VAL A 93 -1.83 1.29 2.84
CA VAL A 93 -0.88 2.37 3.11
C VAL A 93 -1.50 3.71 2.74
N LEU A 94 -1.56 4.63 3.68
CA LEU A 94 -2.05 6.00 3.50
C LEU A 94 -1.00 6.99 3.98
N ASN A 95 -0.77 8.04 3.20
CA ASN A 95 0.22 9.08 3.50
C ASN A 95 -0.38 10.45 3.83
N ASP A 96 -1.71 10.57 3.85
CA ASP A 96 -2.40 11.78 4.26
C ASP A 96 -2.17 12.10 5.75
N PRO A 97 -2.07 13.37 6.16
CA PRO A 97 -1.83 13.75 7.55
C PRO A 97 -2.97 13.42 8.53
N SER A 98 -4.20 13.25 8.04
CA SER A 98 -5.38 13.00 8.88
C SER A 98 -6.41 12.15 8.13
N PRO A 99 -6.11 10.87 7.84
CA PRO A 99 -6.89 10.04 6.92
C PRO A 99 -8.32 9.77 7.40
N TRP A 100 -8.58 9.82 8.70
CA TRP A 100 -9.94 9.65 9.25
C TRP A 100 -10.92 10.75 8.81
N ARG A 101 -10.44 11.92 8.38
CA ARG A 101 -11.30 12.98 7.80
C ARG A 101 -11.97 12.52 6.50
N TYR A 102 -11.34 11.59 5.78
CA TYR A 102 -11.84 11.02 4.53
C TYR A 102 -12.31 9.57 4.72
N HIS A 103 -12.72 9.20 5.93
CA HIS A 103 -13.05 7.81 6.27
C HIS A 103 -14.11 7.19 5.35
N ASN A 104 -15.16 7.92 5.01
CA ASN A 104 -16.19 7.45 4.09
C ASN A 104 -15.61 7.06 2.72
N ASN A 105 -14.61 7.83 2.24
CA ASN A 105 -13.93 7.53 1.00
C ASN A 105 -13.07 6.26 1.12
N HIS A 106 -12.31 6.13 2.21
CA HIS A 106 -11.49 4.95 2.48
C HIS A 106 -12.34 3.67 2.59
N ARG A 107 -13.44 3.74 3.34
CA ARG A 107 -14.37 2.61 3.51
C ARG A 107 -14.97 2.17 2.18
N ARG A 108 -15.38 3.13 1.34
CA ARG A 108 -15.90 2.84 -0.01
C ARG A 108 -14.85 2.21 -0.92
N HIS A 109 -13.61 2.69 -0.91
CA HIS A 109 -12.56 2.24 -1.83
C HIS A 109 -11.84 0.96 -1.39
N TYR A 110 -11.81 0.67 -0.08
CA TYR A 110 -10.98 -0.40 0.46
C TYR A 110 -11.75 -1.38 1.33
N GLY A 111 -13.04 -1.15 1.58
CA GLY A 111 -13.87 -2.03 2.40
C GLY A 111 -13.92 -3.47 1.87
N HIS A 112 -13.83 -3.66 0.54
CA HIS A 112 -13.79 -5.00 -0.06
C HIS A 112 -12.54 -5.82 0.29
N TYR A 113 -11.49 -5.19 0.85
CA TYR A 113 -10.31 -5.89 1.34
C TYR A 113 -10.44 -6.38 2.79
N ALA A 114 -11.56 -6.10 3.48
CA ALA A 114 -11.76 -6.48 4.89
C ALA A 114 -11.58 -7.99 5.15
N HIS A 115 -11.84 -8.84 4.16
CA HIS A 115 -11.70 -10.30 4.26
C HIS A 115 -10.51 -10.84 3.45
N ASN A 116 -9.60 -9.95 3.02
CA ASN A 116 -8.39 -10.35 2.34
C ASN A 116 -7.28 -10.64 3.37
N HIS A 117 -6.83 -11.89 3.39
CA HIS A 117 -5.77 -12.36 4.28
C HIS A 117 -4.53 -12.86 3.54
N THR A 118 -4.39 -12.53 2.25
CA THR A 118 -3.28 -13.00 1.40
C THR A 118 -2.16 -11.96 1.27
N GLN A 119 -2.29 -10.80 1.92
CA GLN A 119 -1.29 -9.74 1.86
C GLN A 119 0.00 -10.18 2.53
N VAL A 120 1.12 -10.09 1.80
CA VAL A 120 2.44 -10.44 2.33
C VAL A 120 2.93 -9.31 3.24
N ILE A 121 3.39 -9.68 4.43
CA ILE A 121 3.89 -8.77 5.46
C ILE A 121 5.41 -8.81 5.57
N LEU A 122 6.02 -7.76 6.14
CA LEU A 122 7.47 -7.62 6.29
C LEU A 122 8.12 -8.83 7.00
N ARG A 123 7.48 -9.37 8.04
CA ARG A 123 7.94 -10.58 8.75
C ARG A 123 8.20 -11.76 7.82
N ASP A 124 7.33 -11.94 6.84
CA ASP A 124 7.31 -13.12 5.97
C ASP A 124 7.98 -12.82 4.61
N GLY A 125 8.15 -11.54 4.27
CA GLY A 125 8.77 -11.08 3.03
C GLY A 125 10.24 -11.49 2.88
N ASP A 126 11.00 -11.55 3.98
CA ASP A 126 12.42 -11.91 3.93
C ASP A 126 12.64 -13.39 3.60
N ARG A 127 11.68 -14.26 3.95
CA ARG A 127 11.71 -15.69 3.54
C ARG A 127 11.50 -15.87 2.03
N GLY A 128 10.99 -14.86 1.33
CA GLY A 128 10.71 -14.89 -0.11
C GLY A 128 11.92 -14.58 -0.99
N ARG A 129 13.00 -13.99 -0.46
CA ARG A 129 14.22 -13.70 -1.24
C ARG A 129 15.08 -14.94 -1.51
N HIS A 130 14.94 -15.99 -0.69
CA HIS A 130 15.63 -17.27 -0.90
C HIS A 130 14.80 -18.35 -1.62
N GLY A 131 13.55 -18.07 -2.00
CA GLY A 131 12.62 -19.11 -2.51
C GLY A 131 11.91 -18.79 -3.82
N ARG A 132 12.38 -17.82 -4.62
CA ARG A 132 11.79 -17.48 -5.93
C ARG A 132 12.83 -17.35 -7.05
N HIS A 133 13.91 -18.10 -6.94
CA HIS A 133 14.71 -18.48 -8.10
C HIS A 133 14.40 -19.95 -8.38
N GLU A 134 14.04 -20.26 -9.62
CA GLU A 134 13.61 -21.58 -10.14
C GLU A 134 12.13 -21.97 -10.00
N GLU A 135 11.67 -22.70 -11.02
CA GLU A 135 10.34 -23.30 -11.20
C GLU A 135 9.17 -22.40 -11.63
N ARG A 136 9.33 -21.65 -12.73
CA ARG A 136 8.16 -21.28 -13.57
C ARG A 136 8.30 -21.53 -15.07
N TYR A 137 9.28 -22.33 -15.51
CA TYR A 137 9.46 -22.62 -16.95
C TYR A 137 9.41 -24.08 -17.41
N ASN A 138 8.98 -25.06 -16.59
CA ASN A 138 9.00 -26.45 -17.07
C ASN A 138 7.85 -27.36 -16.59
N LYS A 139 6.60 -26.91 -16.67
CA LYS A 139 5.43 -27.82 -16.59
C LYS A 139 4.46 -27.58 -17.75
N LYS A 140 4.93 -27.86 -18.97
CA LYS A 140 4.06 -28.14 -20.13
C LYS A 140 4.74 -29.19 -21.01
N SER A 141 4.56 -30.47 -20.68
CA SER A 141 4.22 -31.52 -21.64
C SER A 141 4.18 -32.88 -20.94
N HIS A 142 3.01 -33.27 -20.44
CA HIS A 142 2.64 -34.68 -20.42
C HIS A 142 1.29 -34.78 -21.13
N GLY A 143 1.39 -34.92 -22.45
CA GLY A 143 0.27 -35.28 -23.31
C GLY A 143 -0.30 -36.61 -22.84
N LYS A 144 -1.54 -36.59 -22.35
CA LYS A 144 -2.32 -37.79 -22.08
C LYS A 144 -2.66 -38.44 -23.42
N HIS A 145 -1.94 -39.50 -23.80
CA HIS A 145 -2.43 -40.43 -24.81
C HIS A 145 -3.66 -41.15 -24.22
N LYS A 146 -4.86 -40.77 -24.68
CA LYS A 146 -6.06 -41.57 -24.50
C LYS A 146 -6.04 -42.65 -25.58
N GLU A 147 -5.72 -43.88 -25.19
CA GLU A 147 -5.90 -45.06 -26.03
C GLU A 147 -7.40 -45.38 -26.12
N SER A 148 -7.99 -45.06 -27.26
CA SER A 148 -9.35 -45.46 -27.62
C SER A 148 -9.34 -46.92 -28.07
N LYS A 149 -9.70 -47.84 -27.16
CA LYS A 149 -10.00 -49.24 -27.52
C LYS A 149 -11.34 -49.28 -28.27
N HIS A 150 -11.27 -49.50 -29.58
CA HIS A 150 -12.45 -49.80 -30.40
C HIS A 150 -13.00 -51.18 -30.03
N HIS A 151 -14.24 -51.21 -29.57
CA HIS A 151 -15.07 -52.40 -29.53
C HIS A 151 -15.69 -52.62 -30.92
N GLY A 152 -15.25 -53.66 -31.64
CA GLY A 152 -15.92 -54.17 -32.83
C GLY A 152 -16.46 -55.57 -32.57
N ARG A 153 -17.77 -55.69 -32.34
CA ARG A 153 -18.48 -56.97 -32.29
C ARG A 153 -18.91 -57.38 -33.70
N ARG A 154 -18.67 -58.67 -34.02
CA ARG A 154 -19.47 -59.63 -34.82
C ARG A 154 -20.02 -59.20 -36.20
N ASN A 155 -19.70 -59.96 -37.25
CA ASN A 155 -20.63 -60.98 -37.80
C ASN A 155 -19.98 -61.84 -38.91
N TRP A 156 -20.67 -62.95 -39.16
CA TRP A 156 -20.50 -64.11 -40.05
C TRP A 156 -19.99 -63.84 -41.48
N ASP A 157 -19.31 -64.83 -42.08
CA ASP A 157 -19.79 -65.57 -43.27
C ASP A 157 -18.85 -66.78 -43.57
N ASP A 158 -19.50 -67.89 -43.99
CA ASP A 158 -19.05 -69.17 -44.59
C ASP A 158 -18.07 -70.15 -43.88
#